data_AF-A0A1J4ZYT6-F1
#
_entry.id   AF-A0A1J4ZYT6-F1
#
_cell.length_a   1.000
_cell.length_b   1.000
_cell.length_c   1.000
_cell.angle_alpha   90.00
_cell.angle_beta   90.00
_cell.angle_gamma   90.00
#
_symmetry.space_group_name_H-M   'P 1'
#
loop_
_entity.id
_entity.type
_entity.pdbx_description
1 polymer ?
#
loop_
_entity_poly.entity_id
_entity_poly.type
_entity_poly.pdbx_seq_one_letter_code
_entity_poly.pdbx_strand_id
1 'polypeptide(L)' 'MHTEINLLTKEGDLVAYYATTTGTSVEYGHAAVWAKSVFARFRDGKIVQMWGVEDGLNQMQQLGFRLVEPVKVTA' A
#
# COMPACT_ATOMS: atom_id res chain seq x y z
N MET A 1 12.42 -6.59 -0.90
CA MET A 1 11.45 -5.55 -0.50
C MET A 1 11.85 -5.03 0.86
N HIS A 2 11.85 -3.71 1.04
CA HIS A 2 12.12 -3.05 2.32
C HIS A 2 10.93 -2.15 2.66
N THR A 3 10.60 -2.01 3.94
CA THR A 3 9.51 -1.13 4.40
C THR A 3 9.99 -0.34 5.61
N GLU A 4 9.85 0.97 5.52
CA GLU A 4 10.13 1.92 6.59
C GLU A 4 8.80 2.38 7.20
N ILE A 5 8.65 2.23 8.52
CA ILE A 5 7.48 2.74 9.24
C ILE A 5 7.76 4.20 9.59
N ASN A 6 7.01 5.10 8.97
CA ASN A 6 7.17 6.55 9.14
C ASN A 6 6.36 7.08 10.32
N LEU A 7 5.21 6.44 10.60
CA LEU A 7 4.33 6.77 11.71
C LEU A 7 3.69 5.49 12.24
N LEU A 8 3.62 5.37 13.55
CA LEU A 8 2.96 4.28 14.26
C LEU A 8 2.14 4.87 15.41
N THR A 9 0.87 4.52 15.47
CA THR A 9 -0.02 4.91 16.57
C THR A 9 -0.88 3.74 17.00
N LYS A 10 -1.42 3.83 18.21
CA LYS A 10 -2.27 2.82 18.82
C LYS A 10 -3.41 3.50 19.58
N GLU A 11 -4.60 2.94 19.45
CA GLU A 11 -5.76 3.28 20.29
C GLU A 11 -6.55 2.01 20.61
N GLY A 12 -6.73 1.70 21.90
CA GLY A 12 -7.41 0.47 22.33
C GLY A 12 -6.76 -0.80 21.77
N ASP A 13 -7.54 -1.57 21.03
CA ASP A 13 -7.13 -2.80 20.35
C ASP A 13 -6.69 -2.59 18.89
N LEU A 14 -6.60 -1.34 18.43
CA LEU A 14 -6.19 -0.97 17.08
C LEU A 14 -4.78 -0.39 17.07
N VAL A 15 -3.99 -0.83 16.08
CA VAL A 15 -2.70 -0.26 15.72
C VAL A 15 -2.81 0.25 14.29
N ALA A 16 -2.39 1.49 14.06
CA ALA A 16 -2.33 2.09 12.74
C ALA A 16 -0.88 2.49 12.41
N TYR A 17 -0.44 2.24 11.19
CA TYR A 17 0.85 2.71 10.72
C TYR A 17 0.79 3.26 9.30
N TYR A 18 1.62 4.27 9.05
CA TYR A 18 1.95 4.77 7.72
C TYR A 18 3.38 4.39 7.40
N ALA A 19 3.62 3.86 6.20
CA ALA A 19 4.92 3.33 5.82
C ALA A 19 5.24 3.61 4.35
N THR A 20 6.52 3.72 4.05
CA THR A 20 7.07 3.74 2.70
C THR A 20 7.69 2.37 2.40
N THR A 21 7.31 1.76 1.29
CA THR A 21 7.81 0.46 0.85
C THR A 21 8.62 0.63 -0.44
N THR A 22 9.75 -0.06 -0.54
CA THR A 22 10.57 -0.14 -1.75
C THR A 22 10.73 -1.59 -2.18
N GLY A 23 10.70 -1.84 -3.49
CA GLY A 23 10.85 -3.18 -4.05
C GLY A 23 11.18 -3.17 -5.54
N THR A 24 11.72 -4.28 -6.02
CA THR A 24 11.97 -4.53 -7.44
C THR A 24 11.01 -5.62 -7.92
N SER A 25 10.23 -5.34 -8.96
CA SER A 25 9.39 -6.34 -9.61
C SER A 25 10.27 -7.32 -10.38
N VAL A 26 10.13 -8.62 -10.11
CA VAL A 26 10.78 -9.66 -10.90
C VAL A 26 10.16 -9.75 -12.30
N GLU A 27 8.86 -9.52 -12.41
CA GLU A 27 8.11 -9.63 -13.67
C GLU A 27 8.49 -8.51 -14.65
N TYR A 28 8.63 -7.28 -14.16
CA TYR A 28 8.85 -6.10 -15.00
C TYR A 28 10.29 -5.58 -14.95
N GLY A 29 11.14 -6.10 -14.04
CA GLY A 29 12.52 -5.65 -13.86
C GLY A 29 12.67 -4.23 -13.32
N HIS A 30 11.57 -3.54 -12.99
CA HIS A 30 11.55 -2.17 -12.50
C HIS A 30 11.49 -2.11 -10.97
N ALA A 31 12.22 -1.15 -10.41
CA ALA A 31 12.08 -0.77 -9.01
C ALA A 31 10.92 0.22 -8.82
N ALA A 32 10.21 0.09 -7.71
CA ALA A 32 9.12 0.99 -7.34
C ALA A 32 9.20 1.34 -5.85
N VAL A 33 8.74 2.54 -5.53
CA VAL A 33 8.55 3.05 -4.17
C VAL A 33 7.09 3.45 -4.00
N TRP A 34 6.40 2.93 -3.00
CA TRP A 34 5.00 3.25 -2.76
C TRP A 34 4.70 3.39 -1.27
N ALA A 35 3.71 4.22 -0.96
CA ALA A 35 3.26 4.43 0.39
C ALA A 35 2.09 3.50 0.74
N LYS A 36 1.92 3.20 2.02
CA LYS A 36 0.74 2.49 2.53
C LYS A 36 0.34 2.95 3.91
N SER A 37 -0.97 2.88 4.18
CA SER A 37 -1.54 3.04 5.50
C SER A 37 -2.27 1.76 5.87
N VAL A 38 -1.95 1.19 7.04
CA VAL A 38 -2.50 -0.08 7.49
C VAL A 38 -3.03 0.06 8.91
N PHE A 39 -4.17 -0.58 9.14
CA PHE A 39 -4.81 -0.73 10.43
C PHE A 39 -4.88 -2.21 10.76
N ALA A 40 -4.48 -2.57 11.97
CA ALA A 40 -4.50 -3.93 12.48
C ALA A 40 -5.23 -3.95 13.82
N ARG A 41 -6.19 -4.87 13.97
CA ARG A 41 -6.87 -5.16 15.23
C ARG A 41 -6.17 -6.30 15.95
N PHE A 42 -5.90 -6.13 17.22
CA PHE A 42 -5.24 -7.12 18.07
C PHE A 42 -6.22 -7.74 19.09
N ARG A 43 -6.07 -9.05 19.33
CA ARG A 43 -6.70 -9.76 20.45
C ARG A 43 -5.73 -10.82 20.95
N ASP A 44 -5.52 -10.90 22.25
CA ASP A 44 -4.61 -11.86 22.90
C ASP A 44 -3.19 -11.86 22.29
N GLY A 45 -2.69 -10.66 21.98
CA GLY A 45 -1.36 -10.46 21.38
C GLY A 45 -1.26 -10.82 19.88
N LYS A 46 -2.37 -11.16 19.21
CA LYS A 46 -2.40 -11.55 17.79
C LYS A 46 -3.22 -10.58 16.95
N ILE A 47 -2.80 -10.37 15.69
CA ILE A 47 -3.62 -9.65 14.71
C ILE A 47 -4.81 -10.54 14.33
N VAL A 48 -6.03 -10.07 14.58
CA VAL A 48 -7.29 -10.75 14.22
C VAL A 48 -7.98 -10.12 13.01
N GLN A 49 -7.57 -8.92 12.62
CA GLN A 49 -8.08 -8.23 11.43
C GLN A 49 -7.01 -7.25 10.93
N MET A 50 -6.90 -7.10 9.62
CA MET A 50 -6.02 -6.12 9.00
C MET A 50 -6.69 -5.55 7.74
N TRP A 51 -6.62 -4.23 7.59
CA TRP A 51 -7.08 -3.53 6.40
C TRP A 51 -6.19 -2.32 6.15
N GLY A 52 -6.23 -1.80 4.93
CA GLY A 52 -5.37 -0.68 4.57
C GLY A 52 -5.59 -0.23 3.14
N VAL A 53 -4.80 0.76 2.79
CA VAL A 53 -4.74 1.36 1.45
C VAL A 53 -3.26 1.48 1.10
N GLU A 54 -2.93 1.12 -0.14
CA GLU A 54 -1.62 1.35 -0.72
C GLU A 54 -1.76 2.33 -1.89
N ASP A 55 -0.70 3.08 -2.16
CA ASP A 55 -0.59 3.92 -3.36
C ASP A 55 -0.27 3.06 -4.59
N GLY A 56 -1.23 2.18 -4.93
CA GLY A 56 -1.09 1.21 -6.01
C GLY A 56 -0.99 1.86 -7.38
N LEU A 57 -1.64 3.02 -7.60
CA LEU A 57 -1.55 3.70 -8.89
C LEU A 57 -0.13 4.21 -9.14
N ASN A 58 0.48 4.87 -8.15
CA ASN A 58 1.85 5.35 -8.27
C ASN A 58 2.85 4.18 -8.44
N GLN A 59 2.63 3.08 -7.72
CA GLN A 59 3.42 1.86 -7.90
C GLN A 59 3.35 1.33 -9.34
N MET A 60 2.13 1.17 -9.89
CA MET A 60 1.94 0.62 -11.23
C MET A 60 2.54 1.54 -12.30
N GLN A 61 2.45 2.86 -12.15
CA GLN A 61 3.10 3.81 -13.06
C GLN A 61 4.63 3.63 -13.10
N GLN A 62 5.28 3.43 -11.94
CA GLN A 62 6.72 3.15 -11.87
C GLN A 62 7.10 1.80 -12.50
N LEU A 63 6.19 0.83 -12.48
CA LEU A 63 6.35 -0.45 -13.14
C LEU A 63 6.09 -0.39 -14.67
N GLY A 64 5.78 0.79 -15.20
CA GLY A 64 5.60 1.02 -16.64
C GLY A 64 4.15 0.95 -17.13
N PHE A 65 3.17 0.82 -16.23
CA PHE A 65 1.76 0.84 -16.62
C PHE A 65 1.29 2.25 -16.96
N ARG A 66 0.45 2.35 -17.99
CA ARG A 66 -0.21 3.59 -18.38
C ARG A 66 -1.69 3.53 -18.04
N LEU A 67 -2.18 4.53 -17.32
CA LEU A 67 -3.61 4.74 -17.14
C LEU A 67 -4.22 5.19 -18.47
N VAL A 68 -5.18 4.44 -18.97
CA VAL A 68 -5.99 4.80 -20.14
C VAL A 68 -7.40 5.04 -19.62
N GLU A 69 -7.86 6.29 -19.74
CA GLU A 69 -9.23 6.63 -19.36
C GLU A 69 -10.23 5.90 -20.27
N PRO A 70 -11.37 5.44 -19.73
CA PRO A 70 -12.42 4.87 -20.56
C PRO A 70 -12.96 5.95 -21.52
N VAL A 71 -13.28 5.53 -22.75
CA VAL A 71 -13.94 6.42 -23.72
C VAL A 71 -15.31 6.78 -23.17
N LYS A 72 -15.60 8.08 -23.03
CA LYS A 72 -16.92 8.56 -22.63
C LYS A 72 -17.93 8.17 -23.70
N VAL A 73 -18.89 7.31 -23.34
CA VAL A 73 -20.07 7.07 -24.18
C VAL A 73 -21.04 8.21 -23.91
N THR A 74 -21.12 9.18 -24.82
CA THR A 74 -22.23 10.14 -24.84
C THR A 74 -23.50 9.39 -25.23
N ALA A 75 -24.49 9.40 -24.33
CA ALA A 75 -25.85 8.91 -24.58
C ALA A 75 -26.60 9.83 -25.54
#